data_AF-A0A7S2BMV5-F1
#
_entry.id   AF-A0A7S2BMV5-F1
#
_cell.length_a   1.000
_cell.length_b   1.000
_cell.length_c   1.000
_cell.angle_alpha   90.00
_cell.angle_beta   90.00
_cell.angle_gamma   90.00
#
_symmetry.space_group_name_H-M   'P 1'
#
loop_
_entity.id
_entity.type
_entity.pdbx_description
1 polymer ?
#
loop_
_entity_poly.entity_id
_entity_poly.type
_entity_poly.pdbx_seq_one_letter_code
_entity_poly.pdbx_strand_id
1 'polypeptide(L)'
;MQPKPSMSAQKRALAWAVADARGAVRTLEKSVADKVGLMLQTQAIKVRSKLAAADVYAESERARVRSEPPSDGTLTSLLAEMDSQLQSAHQAAKDEVYGGFTELQEVLPSEDIPPTYYTVPTPLKESDIPPALTKRMSKEQADLLRTLDLSPSCLQPDNLPGVVSLLLDLMLNERSYRETCRREAQESRKAVQVEKARGEEDVAEADRWWGARCAELEQEKDELERKLEIAKRDLAQAQGGVAALHKVINNSPAKHMPVDE
;
A
#
# COMPACT_ATOMS: atom_id res chain seq x y z
N MET A 1 2.76 3.58 26.98
CA MET A 1 2.66 3.65 25.50
C MET A 1 2.35 2.26 24.99
N GLN A 2 1.25 2.05 24.27
CA GLN A 2 0.96 0.73 23.69
C GLN A 2 1.84 0.50 22.45
N PRO A 3 2.38 -0.72 22.27
CA PRO A 3 3.19 -1.05 21.09
C PRO A 3 2.32 -0.96 19.82
N LYS A 4 2.84 -0.33 18.76
CA LYS A 4 2.17 -0.29 17.46
C LYS A 4 1.97 -1.73 16.94
N PRO A 5 0.77 -2.09 16.48
CA PRO A 5 0.51 -3.41 15.92
C PRO A 5 1.33 -3.61 14.64
N SER A 6 1.85 -4.82 14.45
CA SER A 6 2.62 -5.17 13.24
C SER A 6 1.75 -5.11 11.99
N MET A 7 2.36 -4.92 10.81
CA MET A 7 1.64 -4.86 9.53
C MET A 7 0.80 -6.13 9.26
N SER A 8 1.30 -7.32 9.59
CA SER A 8 0.50 -8.56 9.48
C SER A 8 -0.67 -8.58 10.47
N ALA A 9 -0.49 -8.07 11.69
CA ALA A 9 -1.60 -7.96 12.63
C ALA A 9 -2.68 -6.99 12.12
N GLN A 10 -2.27 -5.87 11.49
CA GLN A 10 -3.19 -4.92 10.86
C GLN A 10 -3.94 -5.54 9.68
N LYS A 11 -3.24 -6.26 8.79
CA LYS A 11 -3.85 -6.99 7.65
C LYS A 11 -4.89 -8.00 8.14
N ARG A 12 -4.53 -8.82 9.14
CA ARG A 12 -5.45 -9.83 9.70
C ARG A 12 -6.65 -9.20 10.40
N ALA A 13 -6.45 -8.10 11.14
CA ALA A 13 -7.54 -7.36 11.75
C ALA A 13 -8.49 -6.76 10.69
N LEU A 14 -7.94 -6.27 9.58
CA LEU A 14 -8.73 -5.73 8.47
C LEU A 14 -9.56 -6.81 7.78
N ALA A 15 -8.96 -7.98 7.53
CA ALA A 15 -9.66 -9.14 6.98
C ALA A 15 -10.79 -9.62 7.89
N TRP A 16 -10.54 -9.63 9.21
CA TRP A 16 -11.53 -9.97 10.21
C TRP A 16 -12.70 -8.99 10.28
N ALA A 17 -12.43 -7.68 10.27
CA ALA A 17 -13.48 -6.67 10.29
C ALA A 17 -14.40 -6.77 9.06
N VAL A 18 -13.84 -7.08 7.89
CA VAL A 18 -14.62 -7.31 6.66
C VAL A 18 -15.43 -8.60 6.72
N ALA A 19 -14.86 -9.67 7.26
CA ALA A 19 -15.55 -10.93 7.44
C ALA A 19 -16.72 -10.79 8.44
N ASP A 20 -16.49 -10.13 9.57
CA ASP A 20 -17.50 -9.86 10.61
C ASP A 20 -18.65 -9.01 10.07
N ALA A 21 -18.34 -7.93 9.33
CA ALA A 21 -19.35 -7.10 8.65
C ALA A 21 -20.19 -7.87 7.62
N ARG A 22 -19.69 -9.02 7.15
CA ARG A 22 -20.39 -9.94 6.23
C ARG A 22 -21.07 -11.10 6.94
N GLY A 23 -21.10 -11.11 8.27
CA GLY A 23 -21.74 -12.16 9.06
C GLY A 23 -20.91 -13.45 9.14
N ALA A 24 -19.58 -13.38 9.02
CA ALA A 24 -18.74 -14.56 9.15
C ALA A 24 -18.95 -15.23 10.52
N VAL A 25 -19.47 -16.45 10.50
CA VAL A 25 -19.74 -17.25 11.71
C VAL A 25 -18.48 -17.95 12.24
N ARG A 26 -17.44 -18.08 11.40
CA ARG A 26 -16.22 -18.82 11.70
C ARG A 26 -14.98 -17.95 11.68
N THR A 27 -14.00 -18.38 12.46
CA THR A 27 -12.68 -17.75 12.48
C THR A 27 -11.92 -17.99 11.18
N LEU A 28 -11.47 -16.92 10.54
CA LEU A 28 -10.61 -17.01 9.36
C LEU A 28 -9.28 -17.68 9.71
N GLU A 29 -8.88 -18.66 8.91
CA GLU A 29 -7.54 -19.21 8.97
C GLU A 29 -6.51 -18.11 8.73
N LYS A 30 -5.35 -18.23 9.39
CA LYS A 30 -4.30 -17.19 9.36
C LYS A 30 -3.85 -16.87 7.93
N SER A 31 -3.64 -17.90 7.11
CA SER A 31 -3.24 -17.78 5.70
C SER A 31 -4.27 -17.02 4.85
N VAL A 32 -5.56 -17.35 5.04
CA VAL A 32 -6.68 -16.70 4.36
C VAL A 32 -6.80 -15.24 4.81
N ALA A 33 -6.71 -14.99 6.12
CA ALA A 33 -6.76 -13.64 6.67
C ALA A 33 -5.60 -12.75 6.19
N ASP A 34 -4.38 -13.30 6.09
CA ASP A 34 -3.22 -12.56 5.55
C ASP A 34 -3.42 -12.25 4.06
N LYS A 35 -3.97 -13.20 3.26
CA LYS A 35 -4.26 -12.99 1.83
C LYS A 35 -5.36 -11.95 1.60
N VAL A 36 -6.49 -12.07 2.30
CA VAL A 36 -7.61 -11.12 2.24
C VAL A 36 -7.16 -9.73 2.70
N GLY A 37 -6.42 -9.66 3.81
CA GLY A 37 -5.89 -8.40 4.33
C GLY A 37 -4.92 -7.73 3.36
N LEU A 38 -4.09 -8.51 2.65
CA LEU A 38 -3.22 -7.99 1.59
C LEU A 38 -4.02 -7.46 0.40
N MET A 39 -5.03 -8.20 -0.09
CA MET A 39 -5.88 -7.75 -1.20
C MET A 39 -6.58 -6.43 -0.87
N LEU A 40 -7.20 -6.34 0.31
CA LEU A 40 -7.85 -5.13 0.79
C LEU A 40 -6.87 -3.95 0.92
N GLN A 41 -5.66 -4.20 1.41
CA GLN A 41 -4.64 -3.15 1.53
C GLN A 41 -4.20 -2.65 0.15
N THR A 42 -3.92 -3.55 -0.79
CA THR A 42 -3.53 -3.19 -2.17
C THR A 42 -4.63 -2.38 -2.85
N GLN A 43 -5.88 -2.79 -2.67
CA GLN A 43 -7.02 -2.07 -3.23
C GLN A 43 -7.21 -0.69 -2.58
N ALA A 44 -7.05 -0.58 -1.25
CA ALA A 44 -7.08 0.69 -0.56
C ALA A 44 -5.97 1.64 -1.03
N ILE A 45 -4.76 1.14 -1.30
CA ILE A 45 -3.67 1.93 -1.87
C ILE A 45 -4.04 2.44 -3.26
N LYS A 46 -4.55 1.55 -4.13
CA LYS A 46 -4.97 1.91 -5.50
C LYS A 46 -6.08 2.95 -5.52
N VAL A 47 -7.03 2.85 -4.61
CA VAL A 47 -8.16 3.78 -4.50
C VAL A 47 -7.69 5.12 -3.96
N ARG A 48 -6.84 5.13 -2.92
CA ARG A 48 -6.25 6.37 -2.39
C ARG A 48 -5.41 7.09 -3.44
N SER A 49 -4.62 6.37 -4.24
CA SER A 49 -3.82 7.00 -5.30
C SER A 49 -4.69 7.59 -6.39
N LYS A 50 -5.77 6.90 -6.80
CA LYS A 50 -6.75 7.43 -7.77
C LYS A 50 -7.47 8.68 -7.26
N LEU A 51 -7.91 8.67 -6.00
CA LEU A 51 -8.55 9.83 -5.38
C LEU A 51 -7.57 11.02 -5.29
N ALA A 52 -6.35 10.79 -4.83
CA ALA A 52 -5.33 11.84 -4.75
C ALA A 52 -5.00 12.43 -6.13
N ALA A 53 -4.91 11.60 -7.17
CA ALA A 53 -4.70 12.08 -8.54
C ALA A 53 -5.88 12.92 -9.05
N ALA A 54 -7.11 12.51 -8.75
CA ALA A 54 -8.31 13.26 -9.11
C ALA A 54 -8.37 14.63 -8.41
N ASP A 55 -8.02 14.67 -7.12
CA ASP A 55 -7.97 15.91 -6.35
C ASP A 55 -6.91 16.87 -6.89
N VAL A 56 -5.69 16.37 -7.18
CA VAL A 56 -4.60 17.18 -7.77
C VAL A 56 -5.01 17.74 -9.14
N TYR A 57 -5.63 16.91 -9.99
CA TYR A 57 -6.11 17.36 -11.29
C TYR A 57 -7.17 18.46 -11.15
N ALA A 58 -8.18 18.25 -10.30
CA ALA A 58 -9.22 19.25 -10.05
C ALA A 58 -8.65 20.57 -9.50
N GLU A 59 -7.68 20.51 -8.57
CA GLU A 59 -7.01 21.68 -8.02
C GLU A 59 -6.22 22.44 -9.11
N SER A 60 -5.51 21.71 -9.97
CA SER A 60 -4.71 22.29 -11.06
C SER A 60 -5.57 23.01 -12.09
N GLU A 61 -6.70 22.42 -12.46
CA GLU A 61 -7.63 23.02 -13.41
C GLU A 61 -8.38 24.20 -12.76
N ARG A 62 -8.72 24.14 -11.47
CA ARG A 62 -9.31 25.29 -10.76
C ARG A 62 -8.32 26.45 -10.71
N ALA A 63 -7.04 26.18 -10.51
CA ALA A 63 -5.99 27.20 -10.53
C ALA A 63 -5.85 27.83 -11.92
N ARG A 64 -5.89 27.03 -12.99
CA ARG A 64 -5.86 27.51 -14.38
C ARG A 64 -7.05 28.41 -14.70
N VAL A 65 -8.26 27.96 -14.37
CA VAL A 65 -9.50 28.72 -14.61
C VAL A 65 -9.52 30.03 -13.81
N ARG A 66 -8.99 30.02 -12.56
CA ARG A 66 -8.87 31.25 -11.75
C ARG A 66 -7.83 32.24 -12.29
N SER A 67 -6.84 31.78 -13.06
CA SER A 67 -5.81 32.65 -13.67
C SER A 67 -6.26 33.28 -14.99
N GLU A 68 -7.34 32.79 -15.60
CA GLU A 68 -7.91 33.37 -16.82
C GLU A 68 -8.75 34.60 -16.47
N PRO A 69 -8.70 35.67 -17.31
CA PRO A 69 -9.48 36.88 -17.06
C PRO A 69 -10.98 36.56 -17.07
N PRO A 70 -11.78 37.21 -16.21
CA PRO A 70 -13.20 36.91 -16.07
C PRO A 70 -13.92 37.16 -17.40
N SER A 71 -14.32 36.09 -18.08
CA SER A 71 -15.32 36.16 -19.14
C SER A 71 -16.68 35.90 -18.50
N ASP A 72 -17.65 36.77 -18.82
CA ASP A 72 -18.95 36.81 -18.16
C ASP A 72 -19.67 35.45 -18.21
N GLY A 73 -20.13 34.98 -17.05
CA GLY A 73 -21.09 33.87 -16.89
C GLY A 73 -20.57 32.44 -17.09
N THR A 74 -19.48 32.22 -17.81
CA THR A 74 -18.94 30.88 -18.13
C THR A 74 -18.12 30.25 -17.01
N LEU A 75 -17.48 31.06 -16.17
CA LEU A 75 -16.58 30.58 -15.10
C LEU A 75 -17.31 29.73 -14.05
N THR A 76 -18.53 30.11 -13.69
CA THR A 76 -19.32 29.42 -12.67
C THR A 76 -19.81 28.05 -13.15
N SER A 77 -20.23 27.96 -14.42
CA SER A 77 -20.60 26.69 -15.05
C SER A 77 -19.40 25.76 -15.20
N LEU A 78 -18.24 26.30 -15.56
CA LEU A 78 -17.00 25.51 -15.71
C LEU A 78 -16.54 24.93 -14.37
N LEU A 79 -16.56 25.73 -13.29
CA LEU A 79 -16.24 25.24 -11.94
C LEU A 79 -17.23 24.18 -11.46
N ALA A 80 -18.53 24.35 -11.73
CA ALA A 80 -19.54 23.36 -11.38
C ALA A 80 -19.37 22.04 -12.16
N GLU A 81 -19.01 22.11 -13.44
CA GLU A 81 -18.71 20.94 -14.25
C GLU A 81 -17.48 20.18 -13.73
N MET A 82 -16.43 20.91 -13.34
CA MET A 82 -15.26 20.31 -12.71
C MET A 82 -15.57 19.64 -11.36
N ASP A 83 -16.39 20.26 -10.53
CA ASP A 83 -16.82 19.67 -9.26
C ASP A 83 -17.66 18.39 -9.49
N SER A 84 -18.50 18.40 -10.53
CA SER A 84 -19.24 17.20 -10.96
C SER A 84 -18.31 16.10 -11.44
N GLN A 85 -17.25 16.43 -12.20
CA GLN A 85 -16.26 15.45 -12.65
C GLN A 85 -15.48 14.85 -11.48
N LEU A 86 -15.11 15.66 -10.48
CA LEU A 86 -14.45 15.20 -9.26
C LEU A 86 -15.35 14.24 -8.47
N GLN A 87 -16.64 14.58 -8.31
CA GLN A 87 -17.61 13.71 -7.66
C GLN A 87 -17.78 12.38 -8.41
N SER A 88 -17.81 12.42 -9.75
CA SER A 88 -17.88 11.21 -10.57
C SER A 88 -16.63 10.35 -10.40
N ALA A 89 -15.44 10.94 -10.33
CA ALA A 89 -14.20 10.21 -10.09
C ALA A 89 -14.17 9.57 -8.69
N HIS A 90 -14.65 10.30 -7.68
CA HIS A 90 -14.81 9.77 -6.32
C HIS A 90 -15.80 8.62 -6.27
N GLN A 91 -16.91 8.71 -7.01
CA GLN A 91 -17.90 7.64 -7.09
C GLN A 91 -17.35 6.40 -7.80
N ALA A 92 -16.67 6.57 -8.94
CA ALA A 92 -16.03 5.45 -9.63
C ALA A 92 -14.97 4.75 -8.77
N ALA A 93 -14.22 5.51 -7.97
CA ALA A 93 -13.25 4.95 -7.02
C ALA A 93 -13.95 4.15 -5.90
N LYS A 94 -15.12 4.59 -5.43
CA LYS A 94 -15.96 3.81 -4.50
C LYS A 94 -16.49 2.54 -5.14
N ASP A 95 -16.97 2.60 -6.37
CA ASP A 95 -17.51 1.43 -7.08
C ASP A 95 -16.42 0.37 -7.31
N GLU A 96 -15.18 0.79 -7.61
CA GLU A 96 -14.02 -0.11 -7.70
C GLU A 96 -13.68 -0.77 -6.36
N VAL A 97 -13.86 -0.08 -5.23
CA VAL A 97 -13.76 -0.69 -3.90
C VAL A 97 -14.77 -1.83 -3.77
N TYR A 98 -16.03 -1.57 -4.09
CA TYR A 98 -17.11 -2.57 -4.03
C TYR A 98 -16.87 -3.76 -4.97
N GLY A 99 -16.26 -3.55 -6.15
CA GLY A 99 -15.90 -4.62 -7.08
C GLY A 99 -14.88 -5.63 -6.52
N GLY A 100 -13.81 -5.18 -5.86
CA GLY A 100 -12.86 -6.11 -5.23
C GLY A 100 -13.45 -6.79 -3.98
N PHE A 101 -14.51 -6.25 -3.39
CA PHE A 101 -15.26 -6.94 -2.34
C PHE A 101 -16.07 -8.14 -2.87
N THR A 102 -16.49 -8.16 -4.13
CA THR A 102 -17.12 -9.36 -4.74
C THR A 102 -16.11 -10.50 -4.90
N GLU A 103 -14.87 -10.20 -5.31
CA GLU A 103 -13.79 -11.20 -5.41
C GLU A 103 -13.45 -11.83 -4.04
N LEU A 104 -13.70 -11.11 -2.94
CA LEU A 104 -13.52 -11.66 -1.60
C LEU A 104 -14.51 -12.78 -1.25
N GLN A 105 -15.69 -12.86 -1.89
CA GLN A 105 -16.60 -13.99 -1.68
C GLN A 105 -15.99 -15.32 -2.15
N GLU A 106 -15.12 -15.29 -3.17
CA GLU A 106 -14.44 -16.49 -3.68
C GLU A 106 -13.32 -16.97 -2.74
N VAL A 107 -12.78 -16.06 -1.93
CA VAL A 107 -11.66 -16.35 -1.01
C VAL A 107 -12.14 -16.69 0.39
N LEU A 108 -13.32 -16.18 0.78
CA LEU A 108 -13.95 -16.52 2.04
C LEU A 108 -14.55 -17.94 1.94
N PRO A 109 -14.42 -18.77 2.98
CA PRO A 109 -15.03 -20.10 2.97
C PRO A 109 -16.56 -19.96 2.82
N SER A 110 -17.10 -20.46 1.71
CA SER A 110 -18.54 -20.51 1.48
C SER A 110 -19.20 -21.46 2.49
N GLU A 111 -20.46 -21.20 2.85
CA GLU A 111 -21.24 -22.01 3.81
C GLU A 111 -21.38 -23.48 3.37
N ASP A 112 -21.13 -23.78 2.09
CA ASP A 112 -21.37 -25.08 1.45
C ASP A 112 -20.21 -26.09 1.48
N ILE A 113 -19.05 -25.77 2.09
CA ILE A 113 -17.94 -26.75 2.16
C ILE A 113 -18.12 -27.64 3.41
N PRO A 114 -18.47 -28.94 3.25
CA PRO A 114 -18.53 -29.86 4.38
C PRO A 114 -17.12 -30.05 4.98
N PRO A 115 -17.00 -30.31 6.29
CA PRO A 115 -15.72 -30.42 6.96
C PRO A 115 -14.89 -31.55 6.35
N THR A 116 -13.72 -31.22 5.81
CA THR A 116 -12.70 -32.19 5.41
C THR A 116 -12.15 -32.82 6.68
N TYR A 117 -12.61 -34.02 7.01
CA TYR A 117 -12.08 -34.82 8.10
C TYR A 117 -10.62 -35.18 7.79
N TYR A 118 -9.71 -34.91 8.73
CA TYR A 118 -8.33 -35.38 8.71
C TYR A 118 -8.28 -36.90 8.53
N THR A 119 -7.62 -37.37 7.48
CA THR A 119 -7.29 -38.78 7.29
C THR A 119 -6.23 -39.20 8.30
N VAL A 120 -6.58 -40.18 9.14
CA VAL A 120 -5.68 -40.83 10.11
C VAL A 120 -4.57 -41.58 9.35
N PRO A 121 -3.27 -41.41 9.70
CA PRO A 121 -2.19 -42.17 9.07
C PRO A 121 -2.25 -43.65 9.42
N THR A 122 -1.98 -44.51 8.44
CA THR A 122 -1.86 -45.97 8.59
C THR A 122 -0.71 -46.33 9.55
N PRO A 123 -0.88 -47.27 10.50
CA PRO A 123 0.15 -47.62 11.47
C PRO A 123 1.41 -48.23 10.81
N LEU A 124 2.58 -47.79 11.27
CA LEU A 124 3.90 -48.31 10.90
C LEU A 124 4.10 -49.73 11.47
N LYS A 125 4.83 -50.58 10.75
CA LYS A 125 5.15 -51.96 11.17
C LYS A 125 6.27 -51.97 12.21
N GLU A 126 6.15 -52.84 13.21
CA GLU A 126 7.06 -53.00 14.37
C GLU A 126 8.54 -53.26 14.03
N SER A 127 8.88 -53.61 12.78
CA SER A 127 10.25 -53.95 12.39
C SER A 127 11.22 -52.77 12.32
N ASP A 128 10.72 -51.53 12.37
CA ASP A 128 11.49 -50.35 12.00
C ASP A 128 11.91 -49.48 13.22
N ILE A 129 11.64 -49.91 14.46
CA ILE A 129 11.90 -49.12 15.68
C ILE A 129 13.27 -49.48 16.29
N PRO A 130 14.26 -48.57 16.33
CA PRO A 130 15.59 -48.85 16.86
C PRO A 130 15.62 -48.98 18.41
N PRO A 131 16.37 -49.94 18.97
CA PRO A 131 16.35 -50.31 20.40
C PRO A 131 16.99 -49.28 21.36
N ALA A 132 17.46 -48.13 20.87
CA ALA A 132 18.19 -47.15 21.67
C ALA A 132 17.30 -46.18 22.49
N LEU A 133 15.98 -46.25 22.36
CA LEU A 133 15.05 -45.23 22.89
C LEU A 133 14.36 -45.57 24.23
N THR A 134 14.61 -46.75 24.81
CA THR A 134 13.85 -47.24 25.99
C THR A 134 14.37 -46.79 27.37
N LYS A 135 15.38 -45.90 27.47
CA LYS A 135 16.00 -45.56 28.77
C LYS A 135 15.83 -44.14 29.32
N ARG A 136 14.99 -43.29 28.72
CA ARG A 136 14.64 -41.99 29.32
C ARG A 136 13.18 -41.64 29.10
N MET A 137 12.29 -42.20 29.92
CA MET A 137 10.96 -41.62 30.08
C MET A 137 11.07 -40.36 30.95
N SER A 138 11.07 -39.19 30.31
CA SER A 138 11.10 -37.90 31.01
C SER A 138 9.71 -37.51 31.50
N LYS A 139 9.66 -36.57 32.45
CA LYS A 139 8.46 -35.96 33.03
C LYS A 139 7.43 -35.48 31.99
N GLU A 140 7.87 -35.12 30.79
CA GLU A 140 7.03 -34.67 29.67
C GLU A 140 6.20 -35.82 29.06
N GLN A 141 6.70 -37.05 29.05
CA GLN A 141 5.93 -38.21 28.59
C GLN A 141 4.80 -38.58 29.56
N ALA A 142 5.01 -38.33 30.87
CA ALA A 142 3.96 -38.52 31.88
C ALA A 142 2.85 -37.48 31.77
N ASP A 143 3.18 -36.24 31.40
CA ASP A 143 2.19 -35.18 31.17
C ASP A 143 1.45 -35.36 29.83
N LEU A 144 2.11 -35.86 28.78
CA LEU A 144 1.47 -36.29 27.52
C LEU A 144 0.51 -37.47 27.71
N LEU A 145 0.89 -38.48 28.50
CA LEU A 145 0.01 -39.62 28.83
C LEU A 145 -1.21 -39.21 29.65
N ARG A 146 -1.08 -38.20 30.53
CA ARG A 146 -2.21 -37.61 31.26
C ARG A 146 -3.16 -36.81 30.38
N THR A 147 -2.64 -36.13 29.35
CA THR A 147 -3.48 -35.34 28.44
C THR A 147 -4.22 -36.18 27.41
N LEU A 148 -3.74 -37.39 27.13
CA LEU A 148 -4.36 -38.33 26.19
C LEU A 148 -5.44 -39.22 26.82
N ASP A 149 -5.71 -39.08 28.14
CA ASP A 149 -6.74 -39.82 28.89
C ASP A 149 -6.73 -41.34 28.64
N LEU A 150 -5.52 -41.91 28.50
CA LEU A 150 -5.34 -43.33 28.21
C LEU A 150 -5.59 -44.15 29.47
N SER A 151 -6.61 -45.01 29.42
CA SER A 151 -6.98 -45.94 30.49
C SER A 151 -5.77 -46.81 30.93
N PRO A 152 -5.62 -47.15 32.22
CA PRO A 152 -4.52 -47.98 32.73
C PRO A 152 -4.36 -49.33 32.02
N SER A 153 -5.43 -49.83 31.40
CA SER A 153 -5.45 -51.05 30.58
C SER A 153 -4.61 -50.96 29.29
N CYS A 154 -4.30 -49.76 28.81
CA CYS A 154 -3.47 -49.52 27.63
C CYS A 154 -1.96 -49.68 27.92
N LEU A 155 -1.57 -49.73 29.20
CA LEU A 155 -0.18 -49.83 29.68
C LEU A 155 0.26 -51.27 29.99
N GLN A 156 -0.51 -52.28 29.55
CA GLN A 156 -0.07 -53.67 29.67
C GLN A 156 1.21 -53.91 28.86
N PRO A 157 2.12 -54.79 29.34
CA PRO A 157 3.41 -55.08 28.71
C PRO A 157 3.30 -55.44 27.22
N ASP A 158 2.19 -56.06 26.83
CA ASP A 158 1.93 -56.49 25.45
C ASP A 158 1.53 -55.33 24.51
N ASN A 159 1.09 -54.18 25.04
CA ASN A 159 0.67 -53.00 24.27
C ASN A 159 1.68 -51.82 24.34
N LEU A 160 2.66 -51.91 25.23
CA LEU A 160 3.71 -50.91 25.45
C LEU A 160 4.53 -50.55 24.19
N PRO A 161 4.89 -51.49 23.29
CA PRO A 161 5.65 -51.16 22.08
C PRO A 161 4.89 -50.19 21.15
N GLY A 162 3.59 -50.41 20.94
CA GLY A 162 2.75 -49.57 20.09
C GLY A 162 2.53 -48.16 20.67
N VAL A 163 2.33 -48.05 21.99
CA VAL A 163 2.19 -46.75 22.67
C VAL A 163 3.49 -45.97 22.64
N VAL A 164 4.64 -46.63 22.84
CA VAL A 164 5.96 -46.00 22.76
C VAL A 164 6.24 -45.51 21.34
N SER A 165 5.88 -46.27 20.29
CA SER A 165 6.02 -45.86 18.89
C SER A 165 5.22 -44.60 18.58
N LEU A 166 3.94 -44.56 18.95
CA LEU A 166 3.07 -43.40 18.73
C LEU A 166 3.57 -42.15 19.46
N LEU A 167 4.07 -42.31 20.69
CA LEU A 167 4.61 -41.20 21.46
C LEU A 167 5.91 -40.66 20.83
N LEU A 168 6.75 -41.56 20.29
CA LEU A 168 7.97 -41.19 19.57
C LEU A 168 7.68 -40.47 18.26
N ASP A 169 6.70 -40.95 17.49
CA ASP A 169 6.24 -40.30 16.27
C ASP A 169 5.68 -38.92 16.59
N LEU A 170 4.86 -38.77 17.64
CA LEU A 170 4.36 -37.48 18.11
C LEU A 170 5.49 -36.53 18.51
N MET A 171 6.47 -37.00 19.29
CA MET A 171 7.59 -36.17 19.73
C MET A 171 8.51 -35.75 18.56
N LEU A 172 8.79 -36.66 17.62
CA LEU A 172 9.59 -36.38 16.43
C LEU A 172 8.84 -35.42 15.49
N ASN A 173 7.53 -35.60 15.35
CA ASN A 173 6.69 -34.74 14.53
C ASN A 173 6.53 -33.35 15.16
N GLU A 174 6.41 -33.25 16.49
CA GLU A 174 6.40 -31.97 17.21
C GLU A 174 7.74 -31.23 17.08
N ARG A 175 8.87 -31.96 17.19
CA ARG A 175 10.20 -31.38 17.00
C ARG A 175 10.39 -30.88 15.56
N SER A 176 10.01 -31.69 14.59
CA SER A 176 10.02 -31.33 13.16
C SER A 176 9.18 -30.08 12.92
N TYR A 177 7.95 -30.05 13.44
CA TYR A 177 7.04 -28.90 13.34
C TYR A 177 7.64 -27.62 13.96
N ARG A 178 8.25 -27.71 15.14
CA ARG A 178 8.93 -26.59 15.79
C ARG A 178 10.11 -26.07 14.97
N GLU A 179 10.87 -26.95 14.32
CA GLU A 179 11.97 -26.56 13.44
C GLU A 179 11.47 -25.87 12.16
N THR A 180 10.38 -26.36 11.57
CA THR A 180 9.73 -25.73 10.41
C THR A 180 9.21 -24.34 10.78
N CYS A 181 8.50 -24.21 11.91
CA CYS A 181 8.04 -22.91 12.41
C CYS A 181 9.19 -21.91 12.65
N ARG A 182 10.34 -22.38 13.14
CA ARG A 182 11.53 -21.53 13.33
C ARG A 182 12.12 -21.08 11.99
N ARG A 183 12.20 -21.97 10.99
CA ARG A 183 12.66 -21.62 9.64
C ARG A 183 11.75 -20.59 8.99
N GLU A 184 10.44 -20.82 8.99
CA GLU A 184 9.46 -19.89 8.44
C GLU A 184 9.51 -18.52 9.14
N ALA A 185 9.69 -18.49 10.47
CA ALA A 185 9.85 -17.24 11.21
C ALA A 185 11.15 -16.51 10.83
N GLN A 186 12.24 -17.24 10.56
CA GLN A 186 13.51 -16.66 10.13
C GLN A 186 13.43 -16.13 8.69
N GLU A 187 12.79 -16.87 7.79
CA GLU A 187 12.54 -16.45 6.41
C GLU A 187 11.62 -15.23 6.36
N SER A 188 10.55 -15.21 7.17
CA SER A 188 9.67 -14.05 7.30
C SER A 188 10.42 -12.81 7.78
N ARG A 189 11.35 -12.96 8.74
CA ARG A 189 12.19 -11.83 9.19
C ARG A 189 13.12 -11.32 8.09
N LYS A 190 13.72 -12.21 7.30
CA LYS A 190 14.57 -11.84 6.17
C LYS A 190 13.76 -11.12 5.09
N ALA A 191 12.56 -11.62 4.76
CA ALA A 191 11.67 -10.99 3.78
C ALA A 191 11.30 -9.55 4.19
N VAL A 192 10.95 -9.33 5.47
CA VAL A 192 10.65 -7.99 5.98
C VAL A 192 11.87 -7.05 5.91
N GLN A 193 13.08 -7.56 6.18
CA GLN A 193 14.29 -6.77 6.05
C GLN A 193 14.59 -6.37 4.59
N VAL A 194 14.37 -7.28 3.65
CA VAL A 194 14.54 -7.00 2.22
C VAL A 194 13.51 -5.98 1.72
N GLU A 195 12.24 -6.11 2.10
CA GLU A 195 11.22 -5.11 1.75
C GLU A 195 11.53 -3.74 2.36
N LYS A 196 12.04 -3.69 3.60
CA LYS A 196 12.45 -2.43 4.23
C LYS A 196 13.63 -1.78 3.50
N ALA A 197 14.65 -2.57 3.12
CA ALA A 197 15.79 -2.07 2.36
C ALA A 197 15.37 -1.56 0.98
N ARG A 198 14.48 -2.28 0.30
CA ARG A 198 13.92 -1.85 -0.99
C ARG A 198 13.12 -0.56 -0.87
N GLY A 199 12.28 -0.44 0.17
CA GLY A 199 11.53 0.79 0.41
C GLY A 199 12.43 1.99 0.75
N GLU A 200 13.55 1.77 1.44
CA GLU A 200 14.54 2.82 1.69
C GLU A 200 15.26 3.26 0.40
N GLU A 201 15.52 2.33 -0.52
CA GLU A 201 16.08 2.63 -1.84
C GLU A 201 15.11 3.42 -2.72
N ASP A 202 13.83 3.01 -2.76
CA ASP A 202 12.78 3.71 -3.51
C ASP A 202 12.60 5.17 -3.00
N VAL A 203 12.65 5.38 -1.68
CA VAL A 203 12.60 6.72 -1.07
C VAL A 203 13.84 7.55 -1.45
N ALA A 204 15.03 6.94 -1.41
CA ALA A 204 16.26 7.64 -1.78
C ALA A 204 16.33 7.99 -3.28
N GLU A 205 15.70 7.19 -4.15
CA GLU A 205 15.56 7.50 -5.58
C GLU A 205 14.56 8.64 -5.80
N ALA A 206 13.43 8.63 -5.10
CA ALA A 206 12.46 9.72 -5.14
C ALA A 206 13.07 11.05 -4.67
N ASP A 207 13.84 11.06 -3.57
CA ASP A 207 14.53 12.26 -3.07
C ASP A 207 15.54 12.80 -4.08
N ARG A 208 16.28 11.92 -4.78
CA ARG A 208 17.20 12.34 -5.86
C ARG A 208 16.45 12.95 -7.03
N TRP A 209 15.35 12.33 -7.46
CA TRP A 209 14.54 12.84 -8.56
C TRP A 209 13.94 14.21 -8.23
N TRP A 210 13.37 14.37 -7.03
CA TRP A 210 12.85 15.67 -6.57
C TRP A 210 13.95 16.71 -6.42
N GLY A 211 15.11 16.34 -5.89
CA GLY A 211 16.27 17.22 -5.80
C GLY A 211 16.72 17.75 -7.17
N ALA A 212 16.82 16.86 -8.16
CA ALA A 212 17.15 17.24 -9.53
C ALA A 212 16.08 18.16 -10.14
N ARG A 213 14.79 17.83 -9.96
CA ARG A 213 13.69 18.64 -10.48
C ARG A 213 13.64 20.04 -9.88
N CYS A 214 13.91 20.17 -8.58
CA CYS A 214 14.01 21.46 -7.93
C CYS A 214 15.17 22.30 -8.50
N ALA A 215 16.32 21.69 -8.75
CA ALA A 215 17.47 22.39 -9.35
C ALA A 215 17.17 22.88 -10.78
N GLU A 216 16.48 22.07 -11.60
CA GLU A 216 16.01 22.49 -12.93
C GLU A 216 15.08 23.69 -12.87
N LEU A 217 14.10 23.66 -11.96
CA LEU A 217 13.14 24.75 -11.79
C LEU A 217 13.82 26.04 -11.29
N GLU A 218 14.83 25.92 -10.43
CA GLU A 218 15.62 27.06 -9.97
C GLU A 218 16.44 27.67 -11.12
N GLN A 219 17.03 26.84 -11.98
CA GLN A 219 17.72 27.31 -13.19
C GLN A 219 16.76 28.00 -14.18
N GLU A 220 15.57 27.44 -14.40
CA GLU A 220 14.54 28.07 -15.24
C GLU A 220 14.08 29.41 -14.68
N LYS A 221 13.90 29.50 -13.36
CA LYS A 221 13.57 30.75 -12.67
C LYS A 221 14.65 31.80 -12.89
N ASP A 222 15.92 31.46 -12.67
CA ASP A 222 17.05 32.38 -12.87
C ASP A 222 17.14 32.87 -14.33
N GLU A 223 16.87 31.98 -15.29
CA GLU A 223 16.83 32.33 -16.72
C GLU A 223 15.69 33.31 -17.03
N LEU A 224 14.50 33.07 -16.48
CA LEU A 224 13.34 33.95 -16.65
C LEU A 224 13.57 35.31 -15.99
N GLU A 225 14.16 35.37 -14.81
CA GLU A 225 14.52 36.62 -14.15
C GLU A 225 15.53 37.42 -14.98
N ARG A 226 16.53 36.76 -15.58
CA ARG A 226 17.48 37.42 -16.49
C ARG A 226 16.79 37.98 -17.73
N LYS A 227 15.90 37.21 -18.36
CA LYS A 227 15.13 37.66 -19.53
C LYS A 227 14.23 38.85 -19.18
N LEU A 228 13.58 38.81 -18.02
CA LEU A 228 12.73 39.89 -17.53
C LEU A 228 13.55 41.18 -17.31
N GLU A 229 14.76 41.06 -16.78
CA GLU A 229 15.64 42.21 -16.59
C GLU A 229 16.14 42.81 -17.91
N ILE A 230 16.42 41.98 -18.93
CA ILE A 230 16.73 42.46 -20.29
C ILE A 230 15.53 43.21 -20.87
N ALA A 231 14.34 42.62 -20.81
CA ALA A 231 13.13 43.24 -21.33
C ALA A 231 12.80 44.58 -20.65
N LYS A 232 13.07 44.72 -19.34
CA LYS A 232 12.95 45.99 -18.61
C LYS A 232 13.91 47.06 -19.15
N ARG A 233 15.17 46.70 -19.43
CA ARG A 233 16.14 47.64 -20.02
C ARG A 233 15.73 48.08 -21.41
N ASP A 234 15.31 47.14 -22.24
CA ASP A 234 14.85 47.43 -23.62
C ASP A 234 13.63 48.36 -23.60
N LEU A 235 12.67 48.12 -22.70
CA LEU A 235 11.51 48.99 -22.52
C LEU A 235 11.93 50.40 -22.08
N ALA A 236 12.83 50.52 -21.11
CA ALA A 236 13.32 51.82 -20.66
C ALA A 236 14.04 52.59 -21.79
N GLN A 237 14.83 51.88 -22.61
CA GLN A 237 15.49 52.47 -23.78
C GLN A 237 14.48 52.93 -24.84
N ALA A 238 13.47 52.12 -25.14
CA ALA A 238 12.40 52.48 -26.08
C ALA A 238 11.61 53.71 -25.58
N GLN A 239 11.27 53.76 -24.29
CA GLN A 239 10.62 54.91 -23.68
C GLN A 239 11.48 56.19 -23.76
N GLY A 240 12.79 56.07 -23.55
CA GLY A 240 13.74 57.16 -23.76
C GLY A 240 13.77 57.67 -25.21
N GLY A 241 13.71 56.75 -26.18
CA GLY A 241 13.61 57.08 -27.61
C GLY A 241 12.32 57.81 -27.97
N VAL A 242 11.17 57.35 -27.47
CA VAL A 242 9.87 58.02 -27.65
C VAL A 242 9.89 59.42 -27.05
N ALA A 243 10.45 59.59 -25.85
CA ALA A 243 10.56 60.90 -25.21
C ALA A 243 11.47 61.86 -26.01
N ALA A 244 12.55 61.37 -26.61
CA ALA A 244 13.42 62.15 -27.48
C ALA A 244 12.69 62.59 -28.76
N LEU A 245 11.95 61.67 -29.40
CA LEU A 245 11.12 61.99 -30.58
C LEU A 245 10.06 63.05 -30.26
N HIS A 246 9.35 62.92 -29.13
CA HIS A 246 8.39 63.94 -28.69
C HIS A 246 9.04 65.32 -28.53
N LYS A 247 10.28 65.42 -28.01
CA LYS A 247 11.00 66.70 -27.94
C LYS A 247 11.34 67.27 -29.33
N VAL A 248 11.75 66.43 -30.28
CA VAL A 248 12.06 66.86 -31.66
C VAL A 248 10.81 67.36 -32.39
N ILE A 249 9.67 66.67 -32.20
CA ILE A 249 8.38 67.08 -32.77
C ILE A 249 7.95 68.43 -32.19
N ASN A 250 7.99 68.59 -30.87
CA ASN A 250 7.54 69.83 -30.21
C ASN A 250 8.48 71.03 -30.44
N ASN A 251 9.77 70.78 -30.67
CA ASN A 251 10.75 71.83 -30.96
C ASN A 251 11.01 72.03 -32.46
N SER A 252 10.35 71.26 -33.34
CA SER A 252 10.40 71.54 -34.77
C SER A 252 9.61 72.82 -35.02
N PRO A 253 10.24 73.90 -35.52
CA PRO A 253 9.50 75.08 -35.90
C PRO A 253 8.54 74.62 -37.00
N ALA A 254 7.24 74.72 -36.73
CA ALA A 254 6.24 74.63 -37.77
C ALA A 254 6.67 75.65 -38.83
N LYS A 255 7.23 75.16 -39.95
CA LYS A 255 7.46 75.99 -41.12
C LYS A 255 6.08 76.43 -41.55
N HIS A 256 5.68 77.60 -41.06
CA HIS A 256 4.60 78.37 -41.61
C HIS A 256 5.04 78.68 -43.04
N MET A 257 4.64 77.81 -43.97
CA MET A 257 4.69 78.15 -45.38
C MET A 257 3.70 79.31 -45.53
N PRO A 258 4.14 80.51 -45.95
CA PRO A 258 3.19 81.54 -46.32
C PRO A 258 2.36 80.98 -47.48
N VAL A 259 1.05 81.02 -47.31
CA VAL A 259 0.11 80.83 -48.41
C VAL A 259 0.18 82.15 -49.17
N ASP A 260 0.89 82.16 -50.30
CA ASP A 260 0.89 83.30 -51.22
C ASP A 260 -0.53 83.44 -51.80
N GLU A 261 -1.16 84.60 -51.54
CA GLU A 261 -2.39 85.08 -52.20
C GLU A 261 -2.08 85.70 -53.57
#